data_AF-A0A9E5W9B9-F1
#
_entry.id   AF-A0A9E5W9B9-F1
#
_cell.length_a   1.000
_cell.length_b   1.000
_cell.length_c   1.000
_cell.angle_alpha   90.00
_cell.angle_beta   90.00
_cell.angle_gamma   90.00
#
_symmetry.space_group_name_H-M   'P 1'
#
loop_
_entity.id
_entity.type
_entity.pdbx_description
1 polymer ?
#
loop_
_entity_poly.entity_id
_entity_poly.type
_entity_poly.pdbx_seq_one_letter_code
_entity_poly.pdbx_strand_id
1 'polypeptide(L)'
;MSKLKTIPVKTWQFFNACKQNLGITSLTSLFKVGPRQIDRWACDPDFTESSQRNPLDRYETLLKKLMDRGVDDIARAEVDRQVKIVGCTMRVNHPVPDKGSITEELLDNLPAMAAYQEAARPEANQPLAVIREKARALIQEIEEDLALIEETVRE
;
A
#
# COMPACT_ATOMS: atom_id res chain seq x y z
N MET A 1 7.32 -14.01 25.08
CA MET A 1 5.96 -13.68 24.62
C MET A 1 6.06 -12.98 23.27
N SER A 2 5.65 -13.67 22.20
CA SER A 2 5.56 -13.08 20.86
C SER A 2 4.43 -12.03 20.89
N LYS A 3 4.78 -10.75 20.89
CA LYS A 3 3.78 -9.68 20.75
C LYS A 3 3.17 -9.82 19.36
N LEU A 4 1.85 -9.98 19.29
CA LEU A 4 1.10 -9.90 18.05
C LEU A 4 1.57 -8.67 17.26
N LYS A 5 2.22 -8.90 16.11
CA LYS A 5 2.57 -7.86 15.14
C LYS A 5 1.26 -7.43 14.47
N THR A 6 0.48 -6.61 15.16
CA THR A 6 -0.69 -5.98 14.53
C THR A 6 -0.17 -5.08 13.41
N ILE A 7 -0.64 -5.32 12.19
CA ILE A 7 -0.33 -4.47 11.06
C ILE A 7 -0.93 -3.09 11.36
N PRO A 8 -0.12 -2.01 11.38
CA PRO A 8 -0.63 -0.69 11.70
C PRO A 8 -1.56 -0.20 10.59
N VAL A 9 -2.81 0.08 10.93
CA VAL A 9 -3.83 0.64 10.01
C VAL A 9 -4.06 2.14 10.26
N LYS A 10 -3.67 2.65 11.43
CA LYS A 10 -3.66 4.09 11.76
C LYS A 10 -2.21 4.60 11.88
N THR A 11 -1.96 5.86 11.52
CA THR A 11 -0.61 6.48 11.56
C THR A 11 0.04 6.44 12.95
N TRP A 12 -0.74 6.60 14.03
CA TRP A 12 -0.23 6.49 15.40
C TRP A 12 0.21 5.06 15.74
N GLN A 13 -0.46 4.03 15.19
CA GLN A 13 -0.05 2.63 15.37
C GLN A 13 1.29 2.38 14.69
N PHE A 14 1.50 2.97 13.51
CA PHE A 14 2.78 2.93 12.82
C PHE A 14 3.88 3.58 13.67
N PHE A 15 3.66 4.79 14.19
CA PHE A 15 4.64 5.45 15.07
C PHE A 15 4.90 4.67 16.36
N ASN A 16 3.88 4.04 16.95
CA ASN A 16 4.05 3.15 18.09
C ASN A 16 4.91 1.93 17.72
N ALA A 17 4.67 1.32 16.56
CA ALA A 17 5.49 0.22 16.05
C ALA A 17 6.94 0.68 15.82
N CYS A 18 7.18 1.84 15.21
CA CYS A 18 8.51 2.43 15.08
C CYS A 18 9.17 2.63 16.44
N LYS A 19 8.45 3.15 17.44
CA LYS A 19 8.98 3.35 18.80
C LYS A 19 9.39 2.03 19.45
N GLN A 20 8.59 0.98 19.26
CA GLN A 20 8.87 -0.35 19.82
C GLN A 20 10.05 -1.06 19.12
N ASN A 21 10.25 -0.85 17.82
CA ASN A 21 11.28 -1.56 17.05
C ASN A 21 12.59 -0.78 16.92
N LEU A 22 12.54 0.56 16.79
CA LEU A 22 13.72 1.41 16.60
C LEU A 22 14.18 2.11 17.88
N GLY A 23 13.29 2.26 18.85
CA GLY A 23 13.56 2.95 20.11
C GLY A 23 13.39 4.47 20.04
N ILE A 24 13.06 5.06 21.20
CA ILE A 24 12.73 6.49 21.31
C ILE A 24 13.91 7.41 21.00
N THR A 25 15.15 7.01 21.33
CA THR A 25 16.37 7.78 21.06
C THR A 25 16.61 7.93 19.56
N SER A 26 16.47 6.84 18.80
CA SER A 26 16.61 6.83 17.34
C SER A 26 15.59 7.76 16.68
N LEU A 27 14.34 7.71 17.12
CA LEU A 27 13.26 8.56 16.60
C LEU A 27 13.45 10.04 16.97
N THR A 28 13.89 10.31 18.20
CA THR A 28 14.22 11.67 18.69
C THR A 28 15.31 12.28 17.82
N SER A 29 16.37 11.51 17.50
CA SER A 29 17.45 11.93 16.61
C SER A 29 16.97 12.16 15.18
N LEU A 30 16.20 11.22 14.63
CA LEU A 30 15.70 11.26 13.26
C LEU A 30 14.82 12.50 13.01
N PHE A 31 13.88 12.77 13.90
CA PHE A 31 12.91 13.86 13.75
C PHE A 31 13.34 15.17 14.42
N LYS A 32 14.46 15.18 15.14
CA LYS A 32 14.98 16.35 15.89
C LYS A 32 13.95 16.96 16.83
N VAL A 33 13.16 16.13 17.51
CA VAL A 33 12.15 16.52 18.50
C VAL A 33 12.39 15.82 19.82
N GLY A 34 11.88 16.36 20.92
CA GLY A 34 12.02 15.72 22.24
C GLY A 34 11.24 14.40 22.37
N PRO A 35 11.62 13.51 23.30
CA PRO A 35 11.00 12.19 23.49
C PRO A 35 9.49 12.25 23.71
N ARG A 36 9.03 13.23 24.49
CA ARG A 36 7.59 13.45 24.74
C ARG A 36 6.80 13.69 23.45
N GLN A 37 7.40 14.33 22.45
CA GLN A 37 6.74 14.56 21.17
C GLN A 37 6.56 13.25 20.39
N ILE A 38 7.55 12.36 20.44
CA ILE A 38 7.47 11.02 19.87
C ILE A 38 6.36 10.20 20.55
N ASP A 39 6.24 10.30 21.88
CA ASP A 39 5.16 9.62 22.60
C ASP A 39 3.78 10.13 22.17
N ARG A 40 3.58 11.44 22.04
CA ARG A 40 2.32 12.02 21.56
C ARG A 40 1.94 11.56 20.15
N TRP A 41 2.93 11.36 19.27
CA TRP A 41 2.70 10.85 17.92
C TRP A 41 2.35 9.36 17.87
N ALA A 42 2.77 8.59 18.88
CA ALA A 42 2.58 7.16 18.98
C ALA A 42 1.38 6.76 19.87
N CYS A 43 0.65 7.72 20.43
CA CYS A 43 -0.46 7.49 21.34
C CYS A 43 -1.80 7.46 20.60
N ASP A 44 -2.65 6.53 21.02
CA ASP A 44 -4.02 6.41 20.51
C ASP A 44 -4.85 7.66 20.90
N PRO A 45 -5.33 8.45 19.93
CA PRO A 45 -6.15 9.63 20.22
C PRO A 45 -7.46 9.29 20.94
N ASP A 46 -7.97 8.07 20.81
CA ASP A 46 -9.24 7.66 21.43
C ASP A 46 -9.09 7.48 22.96
N PHE A 47 -7.87 7.34 23.47
CA PHE A 47 -7.57 7.11 24.89
C PHE A 47 -6.77 8.24 25.56
N THR A 48 -6.36 9.27 24.82
CA THR A 48 -5.65 10.41 25.41
C THR A 48 -5.78 11.71 24.61
N GLU A 49 -6.07 12.79 25.34
CA GLU A 49 -6.06 14.17 24.81
C GLU A 49 -4.65 14.68 24.47
N SER A 50 -3.61 13.99 24.93
CA SER A 50 -2.21 14.36 24.62
C SER A 50 -1.77 13.94 23.23
N SER A 51 -2.59 13.13 22.52
CA SER A 51 -2.28 12.72 21.15
C SER A 51 -2.17 13.95 20.24
N GLN A 52 -1.20 13.92 19.34
CA GLN A 52 -0.96 15.00 18.39
C GLN A 52 -0.71 14.46 17.00
N ARG A 53 -1.07 15.26 15.98
CA ARG A 53 -0.78 14.95 14.58
C ARG A 53 0.71 14.71 14.37
N ASN A 54 1.02 13.52 13.89
CA ASN A 54 2.36 13.08 13.59
C ASN A 54 2.79 13.52 12.18
N PRO A 55 4.07 13.37 11.81
CA PRO A 55 4.56 13.71 10.48
C PRO A 55 3.83 13.00 9.33
N LEU A 56 3.38 11.76 9.52
CA LEU A 56 2.63 11.03 8.49
C LEU A 56 1.23 11.64 8.30
N ASP A 57 0.53 12.03 9.36
CA ASP A 57 -0.77 12.73 9.23
C ASP A 57 -0.65 14.01 8.39
N ARG A 58 0.44 14.76 8.61
CA ARG A 58 0.72 16.00 7.87
C ARG A 58 1.08 15.69 6.42
N TYR A 59 1.84 14.64 6.20
CA TYR A 59 2.25 14.19 4.88
C TYR A 59 1.06 13.68 4.06
N GLU A 60 0.16 12.89 4.64
CA GLU A 60 -1.12 12.50 4.01
C GLU A 60 -1.97 13.73 3.66
N THR A 61 -2.05 14.70 4.58
CA THR A 61 -2.75 15.97 4.32
C THR A 61 -2.11 16.74 3.17
N LEU A 62 -0.78 16.72 3.04
CA LEU A 62 -0.05 17.36 1.96
C LEU A 62 -0.36 16.70 0.61
N LEU A 63 -0.32 15.37 0.54
CA LEU A 63 -0.67 14.61 -0.66
C LEU A 63 -2.11 14.89 -1.10
N LYS A 64 -3.08 14.81 -0.18
CA LYS A 64 -4.49 15.14 -0.48
C LYS A 64 -4.64 16.54 -1.08
N LYS A 65 -3.97 17.53 -0.49
CA LYS A 65 -3.96 18.91 -0.99
C LYS A 65 -3.31 19.09 -2.37
N LEU A 66 -2.43 18.19 -2.80
CA LEU A 66 -1.85 18.20 -4.15
C LEU A 66 -2.84 17.57 -5.14
N MET A 67 -3.46 16.45 -4.78
CA MET A 67 -4.52 15.80 -5.55
C MET A 67 -5.72 16.74 -5.76
N ASP A 68 -6.18 17.42 -4.70
CA ASP A 68 -7.30 18.38 -4.76
C ASP A 68 -7.02 19.57 -5.69
N ARG A 69 -5.73 19.84 -5.97
CA ARG A 69 -5.29 20.89 -6.90
C ARG A 69 -5.05 20.37 -8.32
N GLY A 70 -5.26 19.09 -8.57
CA GLY A 70 -5.04 18.46 -9.88
C GLY A 70 -3.56 18.32 -10.28
N VAL A 71 -2.63 18.42 -9.33
CA VAL A 71 -1.19 18.20 -9.54
C VAL A 71 -0.79 16.79 -9.07
N ASP A 72 -1.55 15.81 -9.56
CA ASP A 72 -1.48 14.40 -9.18
C ASP A 72 -0.11 13.78 -9.47
N ASP A 73 0.54 14.21 -10.55
CA ASP A 73 1.85 13.76 -10.98
C ASP A 73 2.91 13.98 -9.89
N ILE A 74 2.89 15.14 -9.21
CA ILE A 74 3.79 15.45 -8.11
C ILE A 74 3.51 14.54 -6.90
N ALA A 75 2.23 14.36 -6.55
CA ALA A 75 1.84 13.50 -5.43
C ALA A 75 2.23 12.04 -5.67
N ARG A 76 1.94 11.52 -6.88
CA ARG A 76 2.27 10.16 -7.31
C ARG A 76 3.78 9.95 -7.36
N ALA A 77 4.55 10.88 -7.90
CA ALA A 77 6.01 10.77 -7.96
C ALA A 77 6.62 10.61 -6.55
N GLU A 78 6.10 11.32 -5.56
CA GLU A 78 6.56 11.15 -4.19
C GLU A 78 6.19 9.77 -3.60
N VAL A 79 4.93 9.33 -3.78
CA VAL A 79 4.50 8.00 -3.29
C VAL A 79 5.32 6.89 -3.94
N ASP A 80 5.60 6.98 -5.24
CA ASP A 80 6.44 6.01 -5.95
C ASP A 80 7.85 5.90 -5.35
N ARG A 81 8.45 7.02 -4.93
CA ARG A 81 9.75 6.99 -4.22
C ARG A 81 9.67 6.19 -2.92
N GLN A 82 8.58 6.30 -2.18
CA GLN A 82 8.41 5.60 -0.90
C GLN A 82 8.13 4.10 -1.10
N VAL A 83 7.30 3.77 -2.09
CA VAL A 83 6.99 2.38 -2.49
C VAL A 83 8.28 1.62 -2.87
N LYS A 84 9.23 2.30 -3.53
CA LYS A 84 10.55 1.73 -3.85
C LYS A 84 11.41 1.40 -2.62
N ILE A 85 11.26 2.12 -1.50
CA ILE A 85 12.03 1.85 -0.26
C ILE A 85 11.71 0.46 0.29
N VAL A 86 10.47 0.00 0.13
CA VAL A 86 10.01 -1.31 0.61
C VAL A 86 10.09 -2.41 -0.46
N GLY A 87 10.73 -2.13 -1.60
CA GLY A 87 10.90 -3.10 -2.70
C GLY A 87 9.64 -3.34 -3.54
N CYS A 88 8.68 -2.43 -3.49
CA CYS A 88 7.43 -2.51 -4.25
C CYS A 88 7.49 -1.61 -5.51
N THR A 89 6.45 -1.68 -6.34
CA THR A 89 6.26 -0.79 -7.51
C THR A 89 4.87 -0.18 -7.44
N MET A 90 4.77 1.14 -7.60
CA MET A 90 3.49 1.84 -7.62
C MET A 90 2.80 1.62 -8.96
N ARG A 91 1.51 1.27 -8.93
CA ARG A 91 0.64 1.19 -10.11
C ARG A 91 -0.41 2.28 -10.01
N VAL A 92 -0.65 2.97 -11.12
CA VAL A 92 -1.45 4.21 -11.15
C VAL A 92 -2.88 4.00 -11.68
N ASN A 93 -3.21 2.79 -12.11
CA ASN A 93 -4.55 2.44 -12.54
C ASN A 93 -5.13 1.46 -11.54
N HIS A 94 -6.33 1.72 -11.04
CA HIS A 94 -7.20 0.63 -10.63
C HIS A 94 -7.73 0.04 -11.94
N PRO A 95 -7.42 -1.24 -12.22
CA PRO A 95 -8.16 -1.98 -13.21
C PRO A 95 -9.66 -1.88 -12.87
N VAL A 96 -10.45 -1.60 -13.89
CA VAL A 96 -11.90 -1.42 -13.74
C VAL A 96 -12.52 -2.77 -14.05
N PRO A 97 -13.31 -3.35 -13.12
CA PRO A 97 -13.99 -4.62 -13.40
C PRO A 97 -14.76 -4.53 -14.70
N ASP A 98 -14.62 -5.55 -15.54
CA ASP A 98 -15.28 -5.59 -16.84
C ASP A 98 -16.48 -6.54 -16.86
N LYS A 99 -16.72 -7.30 -15.77
CA LYS A 99 -17.92 -8.14 -15.57
C LYS A 99 -18.93 -7.52 -14.60
N GLY A 100 -20.14 -8.07 -14.64
CA GLY A 100 -21.26 -7.62 -13.81
C GLY A 100 -21.32 -8.25 -12.42
N SER A 101 -20.46 -9.22 -12.12
CA SER A 101 -20.45 -9.94 -10.85
C SER A 101 -19.08 -10.50 -10.50
N ILE A 102 -18.81 -10.64 -9.19
CA ILE A 102 -17.54 -11.20 -8.70
C ILE A 102 -17.31 -12.64 -9.17
N THR A 103 -18.39 -13.39 -9.38
CA THR A 103 -18.27 -14.78 -9.86
C THR A 103 -17.78 -14.83 -11.29
N GLU A 104 -18.19 -13.88 -12.13
CA GLU A 104 -17.74 -13.78 -13.51
C GLU A 104 -16.31 -13.26 -13.59
N GLU A 105 -15.94 -12.24 -12.80
CA GLU A 105 -14.58 -11.69 -12.74
C GLU A 105 -13.55 -12.78 -12.35
N LEU A 106 -13.87 -13.55 -11.30
CA LEU A 106 -12.99 -14.61 -10.80
C LEU A 106 -12.70 -15.71 -11.84
N LEU A 107 -13.56 -15.88 -12.85
CA LEU A 107 -13.35 -16.86 -13.90
C LEU A 107 -12.24 -16.45 -14.90
N ASP A 108 -12.00 -15.15 -15.09
CA ASP A 108 -10.97 -14.66 -16.03
C ASP A 108 -9.54 -14.84 -15.51
N ASN A 109 -9.38 -15.00 -14.19
CA ASN A 109 -8.12 -15.42 -13.59
C ASN A 109 -7.60 -16.75 -14.13
N LEU A 110 -8.48 -17.70 -14.44
CA LEU A 110 -8.09 -19.05 -14.85
C LEU A 110 -7.31 -19.06 -16.18
N PRO A 111 -7.83 -18.49 -17.29
CA PRO A 111 -7.08 -18.38 -18.53
C PRO A 111 -5.84 -17.49 -18.39
N ALA A 112 -5.88 -16.40 -17.61
CA ALA A 112 -4.72 -15.54 -17.39
C ALA A 112 -3.58 -16.26 -16.64
N MET A 113 -3.92 -17.03 -15.61
CA MET A 113 -2.98 -17.84 -14.83
C MET A 113 -2.36 -18.95 -15.67
N ALA A 114 -3.18 -19.66 -16.46
CA ALA A 114 -2.68 -20.66 -17.39
C ALA A 114 -1.71 -20.05 -18.41
N ALA A 115 -2.05 -18.90 -19.01
CA ALA A 115 -1.19 -18.22 -19.98
C ALA A 115 0.15 -17.78 -19.39
N TYR A 116 0.15 -17.27 -18.15
CA TYR A 116 1.39 -16.94 -17.44
C TYR A 116 2.23 -18.19 -17.16
N GLN A 117 1.62 -19.25 -16.64
CA GLN A 117 2.33 -20.49 -16.30
C GLN A 117 2.95 -21.14 -17.54
N GLU A 118 2.19 -21.25 -18.64
CA GLU A 118 2.70 -21.78 -19.91
C GLU A 118 3.86 -20.95 -20.45
N ALA A 119 3.79 -19.61 -20.39
CA ALA A 119 4.90 -18.75 -20.80
C ALA A 119 6.12 -18.86 -19.88
N ALA A 120 5.92 -19.11 -18.59
CA ALA A 120 6.97 -19.20 -17.58
C ALA A 120 7.64 -20.59 -17.51
N ARG A 121 7.10 -21.61 -18.19
CA ARG A 121 7.73 -22.93 -18.28
C ARG A 121 9.13 -22.81 -18.90
N PRO A 122 10.17 -23.42 -18.33
CA PRO A 122 11.51 -23.43 -18.91
C PRO A 122 11.53 -23.92 -20.36
N GLU A 123 10.69 -24.91 -20.68
CA GLU A 123 10.59 -25.53 -21.99
C GLU A 123 9.96 -24.61 -23.06
N ALA A 124 9.19 -23.60 -22.64
CA ALA A 124 8.56 -22.64 -23.56
C ALA A 124 9.56 -21.64 -24.15
N ASN A 125 10.74 -21.49 -23.52
CA ASN A 125 11.84 -20.62 -23.94
C ASN A 125 11.39 -19.19 -24.35
N GLN A 126 10.41 -18.65 -23.64
CA GLN A 126 9.84 -17.34 -23.93
C GLN A 126 10.79 -16.22 -23.48
N PRO A 127 10.87 -15.10 -24.22
CA PRO A 127 11.58 -13.92 -23.75
C PRO A 127 11.00 -13.43 -22.42
N LEU A 128 11.86 -12.98 -21.49
CA LEU A 128 11.43 -12.45 -20.19
C LEU A 128 10.40 -11.31 -20.32
N ALA A 129 10.44 -10.54 -21.41
CA ALA A 129 9.44 -9.51 -21.70
C ALA A 129 8.03 -10.09 -21.87
N VAL A 130 7.89 -11.22 -22.57
CA VAL A 130 6.60 -11.92 -22.77
C VAL A 130 6.08 -12.48 -21.45
N ILE A 131 6.96 -13.10 -20.66
CA ILE A 131 6.59 -13.62 -19.33
C ILE A 131 6.09 -12.49 -18.44
N ARG A 132 6.77 -11.34 -18.46
CA ARG A 132 6.35 -10.14 -17.70
C ARG A 132 5.02 -9.59 -18.17
N GLU A 133 4.75 -9.62 -19.47
CA GLU A 133 3.46 -9.20 -20.01
C GLU A 133 2.33 -10.11 -19.52
N LYS A 134 2.51 -11.44 -19.60
CA LYS A 134 1.52 -12.40 -19.08
C LYS A 134 1.32 -12.30 -17.57
N ALA A 135 2.40 -12.05 -16.83
CA ALA A 135 2.30 -11.79 -15.39
C ALA A 135 1.52 -10.49 -15.09
N ARG A 136 1.70 -9.44 -15.91
CA ARG A 136 0.94 -8.19 -15.75
C ARG A 136 -0.54 -8.40 -16.02
N ALA A 137 -0.89 -9.16 -17.05
CA ALA A 137 -2.28 -9.52 -17.34
C ALA A 137 -2.93 -10.25 -16.16
N LEU A 138 -2.29 -11.29 -15.62
CA LEU A 138 -2.81 -11.98 -14.44
C LEU A 138 -2.98 -11.06 -13.21
N ILE A 139 -2.02 -10.17 -12.97
CA ILE A 139 -2.15 -9.23 -11.84
C ILE A 139 -3.29 -8.25 -12.09
N GLN A 140 -3.55 -7.88 -13.35
CA GLN A 140 -4.67 -7.01 -13.70
C GLN A 140 -6.00 -7.67 -13.32
N GLU A 141 -6.27 -8.91 -13.73
CA GLU A 141 -7.51 -9.64 -13.38
C GLU A 141 -7.74 -9.67 -11.86
N ILE A 142 -6.69 -9.99 -11.09
CA ILE A 142 -6.77 -10.01 -9.61
C ILE A 142 -7.05 -8.61 -9.04
N GLU A 143 -6.50 -7.56 -9.65
CA GLU A 143 -6.74 -6.18 -9.24
C GLU A 143 -8.16 -5.72 -9.61
N GLU A 144 -8.78 -6.26 -10.67
CA GLU A 144 -10.20 -6.05 -11.03
C GLU A 144 -11.13 -6.74 -10.02
N ASP A 145 -10.86 -8.00 -9.65
CA ASP A 145 -11.61 -8.71 -8.59
C ASP A 145 -11.66 -7.91 -7.29
N LEU A 146 -10.50 -7.41 -6.86
CA LEU A 146 -10.36 -6.66 -5.62
C LEU A 146 -11.17 -5.35 -5.67
N ALA A 147 -11.21 -4.68 -6.82
CA ALA A 147 -12.02 -3.46 -6.98
C ALA A 147 -13.52 -3.76 -6.78
N LEU A 148 -14.04 -4.83 -7.38
CA LEU A 148 -15.44 -5.21 -7.24
C LEU A 148 -15.79 -5.70 -5.81
N ILE A 149 -14.87 -6.41 -5.15
CA ILE A 149 -15.01 -6.81 -3.74
C ILE A 149 -15.04 -5.58 -2.83
N GLU A 150 -14.16 -4.60 -3.05
CA GLU A 150 -14.14 -3.37 -2.27
C GLU A 150 -15.43 -2.56 -2.39
N GLU A 151 -16.05 -2.53 -3.57
CA GLU A 151 -17.37 -1.93 -3.76
C GLU A 151 -18.43 -2.69 -2.95
N THR A 152 -18.44 -4.02 -3.03
CA THR A 152 -19.42 -4.87 -2.34
C THR A 152 -19.30 -4.82 -0.81
N VAL A 153 -18.09 -4.63 -0.26
CA VAL A 153 -17.85 -4.58 1.20
C VAL A 153 -18.15 -3.20 1.80
N ARG A 154 -18.25 -2.15 0.97
CA ARG A 154 -18.58 -0.79 1.44
C ARG A 154 -20.08 -0.54 1.57
N GLU A 155 -20.92 -1.40 0.98
CA GLU A 155 -22.39 -1.43 1.16
C GLU A 155 -22.81 -2.21 2.41
#